data_AF-A0A524EWN2-F1
#
_entry.id   AF-A0A524EWN2-F1
#
_cell.length_a   1.000
_cell.length_b   1.000
_cell.length_c   1.000
_cell.angle_alpha   90.00
_cell.angle_beta   90.00
_cell.angle_gamma   90.00
#
_symmetry.space_group_name_H-M   'P 1'
#
loop_
_entity.id
_entity.type
_entity.pdbx_description
1 polymer ?
#
loop_
_entity_poly.entity_id
_entity_poly.type
_entity_poly.pdbx_seq_one_letter_code
_entity_poly.pdbx_strand_id
1 'polypeptide(L)'
;MSSNIETIINELLNVEQNVFGVAIIDKSGSLLTQTENWDISGDLGTINKLLNTKLELGQKGMTSLAIQGIKYMIVENTEERKIGTNITGKGHIIIAPIPIGGTGALVCYINPQSGPRDALFNVQEFARKLESLV
;
A
#
# COMPACT_ATOMS: atom_id res chain seq x y z
N MET A 1 12.07 -4.94 -17.21
CA MET A 1 10.88 -4.66 -16.35
C MET A 1 11.29 -4.45 -14.91
N SER A 2 12.01 -5.38 -14.28
CA SER A 2 12.52 -5.24 -12.91
C SER A 2 13.33 -3.96 -12.67
N SER A 3 14.25 -3.60 -13.59
CA SER A 3 15.08 -2.40 -13.49
C SER A 3 14.29 -1.08 -13.41
N ASN A 4 13.15 -1.00 -14.10
CA ASN A 4 12.34 0.23 -14.14
C ASN A 4 11.49 0.36 -12.87
N ILE A 5 10.98 -0.76 -12.35
CA ILE A 5 10.22 -0.79 -11.10
C ILE A 5 11.13 -0.38 -9.94
N GLU A 6 12.34 -0.92 -9.88
CA GLU A 6 13.33 -0.56 -8.85
C GLU A 6 13.71 0.92 -8.91
N THR A 7 13.88 1.48 -10.12
CA THR A 7 14.12 2.92 -10.31
C THR A 7 12.97 3.77 -9.75
N ILE A 8 11.73 3.39 -10.03
CA ILE A 8 10.53 4.10 -9.52
C ILE A 8 10.45 4.01 -7.99
N ILE A 9 10.79 2.86 -7.39
CA ILE A 9 10.84 2.71 -5.92
C ILE A 9 11.91 3.62 -5.32
N ASN A 10 13.11 3.63 -5.91
CA ASN A 10 14.22 4.45 -5.42
C ASN A 10 13.88 5.95 -5.53
N GLU A 11 13.25 6.38 -6.62
CA GLU A 11 12.73 7.74 -6.76
C GLU A 11 11.68 8.08 -5.68
N LEU A 12 10.74 7.16 -5.38
CA LEU A 12 9.74 7.38 -4.34
C LEU A 12 10.40 7.59 -2.96
N LEU A 13 11.32 6.70 -2.59
CA LEU A 13 12.03 6.77 -1.32
C LEU A 13 12.92 8.03 -1.20
N ASN A 14 13.44 8.52 -2.32
CA ASN A 14 14.21 9.77 -2.35
C ASN A 14 13.33 11.01 -2.20
N VAL A 15 12.16 11.04 -2.84
CA VAL A 15 11.24 12.20 -2.79
C VAL A 15 10.43 12.22 -1.50
N GLU A 16 9.98 11.06 -1.02
CA GLU A 16 9.12 10.94 0.14
C GLU A 16 9.85 10.29 1.32
N GLN A 17 10.46 11.13 2.16
CA GLN A 17 11.26 10.70 3.31
C GLN A 17 10.44 10.02 4.41
N ASN A 18 9.10 10.14 4.39
CA ASN A 18 8.24 9.47 5.38
C ASN A 18 7.88 8.03 4.99
N VAL A 19 8.17 7.60 3.75
CA VAL A 19 7.97 6.22 3.32
C VAL A 19 9.18 5.39 3.75
N PHE A 20 8.97 4.51 4.72
CA PHE A 20 10.02 3.67 5.29
C PHE A 20 10.07 2.28 4.67
N GLY A 21 8.97 1.78 4.11
CA GLY A 21 8.93 0.49 3.42
C GLY A 21 8.04 0.55 2.19
N VAL A 22 8.42 -0.18 1.13
CA VAL A 22 7.66 -0.27 -0.11
C VAL A 22 7.53 -1.73 -0.52
N ALA A 23 6.36 -2.09 -1.03
CA ALA A 23 6.11 -3.37 -1.67
C ALA A 23 5.15 -3.17 -2.85
N ILE A 24 5.29 -4.00 -3.88
CA ILE A 24 4.45 -3.95 -5.07
C ILE A 24 3.82 -5.30 -5.29
N ILE A 25 2.50 -5.30 -5.47
CA ILE A 25 1.67 -6.47 -5.76
C ILE A 25 1.20 -6.37 -7.21
N ASP A 26 1.36 -7.44 -7.98
CA ASP A 26 0.85 -7.51 -9.36
C ASP A 26 -0.66 -7.74 -9.44
N LYS A 27 -1.19 -7.66 -10.67
CA LYS A 27 -2.61 -7.93 -10.95
C LYS A 27 -3.07 -9.34 -10.56
N SER A 28 -2.16 -10.31 -10.43
CA SER A 28 -2.47 -11.67 -9.96
C SER A 28 -2.59 -11.76 -8.43
N GLY A 29 -2.20 -10.70 -7.72
CA GLY A 29 -2.12 -10.68 -6.25
C GLY A 29 -0.79 -11.23 -5.72
N SER A 30 0.21 -11.42 -6.57
CA SER A 30 1.54 -11.90 -6.18
C SER A 30 2.47 -10.73 -5.87
N LEU A 31 3.40 -10.94 -4.92
CA LEU A 31 4.42 -9.95 -4.61
C LEU A 31 5.45 -9.89 -5.75
N LEU A 32 5.62 -8.72 -6.37
CA LEU A 32 6.66 -8.48 -7.38
C LEU A 32 8.01 -8.15 -6.74
N THR A 33 8.00 -7.23 -5.79
CA THR A 33 9.20 -6.77 -5.08
C THR A 33 8.81 -6.06 -3.78
N GLN A 34 9.76 -5.94 -2.87
CA GLN A 34 9.67 -5.16 -1.64
C GLN A 34 11.05 -4.67 -1.20
N THR A 35 11.09 -3.64 -0.37
CA THR A 35 12.30 -3.21 0.32
C THR A 35 12.75 -4.25 1.35
N GLU A 36 14.06 -4.35 1.58
CA GLU A 36 14.63 -5.42 2.42
C GLU A 36 14.28 -5.34 3.92
N ASN A 37 13.83 -4.17 4.38
CA ASN A 37 13.56 -3.89 5.78
C ASN A 37 12.22 -4.45 6.30
N TRP A 38 11.43 -5.07 5.44
CA TRP A 38 10.17 -5.72 5.80
C TRP A 38 9.81 -6.84 4.83
N ASP A 39 8.85 -7.68 5.23
CA ASP A 39 8.36 -8.79 4.43
C ASP A 39 6.85 -8.95 4.59
N ILE A 40 6.11 -8.65 3.51
CA ILE A 40 4.64 -8.76 3.48
C ILE A 40 4.14 -10.07 2.87
N SER A 41 5.04 -10.98 2.46
CA SER A 41 4.69 -12.20 1.74
C SER A 41 3.66 -13.07 2.47
N GLY A 42 3.75 -13.14 3.81
CA GLY A 42 2.81 -13.85 4.66
C GLY A 42 1.42 -13.21 4.79
N ASP A 43 1.29 -11.93 4.45
CA ASP A 43 0.07 -11.14 4.65
C ASP A 43 -0.68 -10.80 3.34
N LEU A 44 -0.15 -11.24 2.18
CA LEU A 44 -0.74 -10.99 0.85
C LEU A 44 -2.21 -11.40 0.79
N GLY A 45 -2.62 -12.49 1.44
CA GLY A 45 -4.02 -12.91 1.48
C GLY A 45 -4.96 -11.85 2.05
N THR A 46 -4.55 -11.17 3.12
CA THR A 46 -5.36 -10.11 3.75
C THR A 46 -5.33 -8.82 2.93
N ILE A 47 -4.17 -8.47 2.36
CA ILE A 47 -4.02 -7.29 1.50
C ILE A 47 -4.88 -7.45 0.23
N ASN A 48 -4.77 -8.60 -0.45
CA ASN A 48 -5.56 -8.92 -1.63
C ASN A 48 -7.06 -8.96 -1.30
N LYS A 49 -7.46 -9.47 -0.13
CA LYS A 49 -8.86 -9.40 0.31
C LYS A 49 -9.33 -7.96 0.42
N LEU A 50 -8.53 -7.06 1.00
CA LEU A 50 -8.86 -5.64 1.12
C LEU A 50 -8.95 -4.95 -0.26
N LEU A 51 -8.03 -5.25 -1.18
CA LEU A 51 -8.03 -4.74 -2.55
C LEU A 51 -9.29 -5.16 -3.33
N ASN A 52 -9.64 -6.44 -3.25
CA ASN A 52 -10.75 -7.02 -4.01
C ASN A 52 -12.14 -6.74 -3.41
N THR A 53 -12.21 -6.22 -2.17
CA THR A 53 -13.50 -5.95 -1.52
C THR A 53 -14.14 -4.72 -2.17
N LYS A 54 -15.18 -4.93 -2.98
CA LYS A 54 -16.10 -3.89 -3.45
C LYS A 54 -17.28 -3.81 -2.49
N LEU A 55 -17.48 -2.64 -1.88
CA LEU A 55 -18.56 -2.44 -0.91
C LEU A 55 -19.81 -1.95 -1.61
N GLU A 56 -20.90 -2.68 -1.43
CA GLU A 56 -22.23 -2.19 -1.79
C GLU A 56 -22.79 -1.27 -0.69
N LEU A 57 -23.80 -0.50 -1.05
CA LEU A 57 -24.42 0.46 -0.14
C LEU A 57 -24.96 -0.26 1.12
N GLY A 58 -24.42 0.11 2.29
CA GLY A 58 -24.82 -0.47 3.58
C GLY A 58 -24.02 -1.70 4.03
N GLN A 59 -23.07 -2.22 3.24
CA GLN A 59 -22.21 -3.33 3.68
C GLN A 59 -21.07 -2.87 4.58
N LYS A 60 -20.81 -3.63 5.64
CA LYS A 60 -19.66 -3.41 6.52
C LYS A 60 -18.40 -3.98 5.90
N GLY A 61 -17.50 -3.10 5.47
CA GLY A 61 -16.19 -3.48 4.96
C GLY A 61 -15.20 -3.90 6.02
N MET A 62 -14.00 -4.25 5.56
CA MET A 62 -12.86 -4.52 6.43
C MET A 62 -12.52 -3.26 7.24
N THR A 63 -12.46 -3.41 8.56
CA THR A 63 -12.18 -2.29 9.49
C THR A 63 -10.75 -2.28 9.99
N SER A 64 -10.00 -3.37 9.79
CA SER A 64 -8.58 -3.46 10.13
C SER A 64 -7.86 -4.47 9.25
N LEU A 65 -6.57 -4.26 9.07
CA LEU A 65 -5.61 -5.11 8.37
C LEU A 65 -4.46 -5.42 9.33
N ALA A 66 -3.89 -6.62 9.28
CA ALA A 66 -2.64 -6.94 9.95
C ALA A 66 -1.55 -7.16 8.91
N ILE A 67 -0.37 -6.55 9.13
CA ILE A 67 0.85 -6.80 8.36
C ILE A 67 1.97 -7.02 9.36
N GLN A 68 2.69 -8.13 9.25
CA GLN A 68 3.76 -8.58 10.15
C GLN A 68 3.34 -8.57 11.63
N GLY A 69 2.10 -8.98 11.90
CA GLY A 69 1.52 -8.99 13.25
C GLY A 69 1.16 -7.60 13.81
N ILE A 70 1.40 -6.51 13.07
CA ILE A 70 0.98 -5.16 13.45
C ILE A 70 -0.42 -4.91 12.89
N LYS A 71 -1.36 -4.59 13.78
CA LYS A 71 -2.74 -4.26 13.41
C LYS A 71 -2.88 -2.79 13.04
N TYR A 72 -3.44 -2.52 11.88
CA TYR A 72 -3.77 -1.19 11.35
C TYR A 72 -5.27 -1.05 11.19
N MET A 73 -5.86 -0.03 11.78
CA MET A 73 -7.28 0.30 11.61
C MET A 73 -7.47 1.04 10.30
N ILE A 74 -8.43 0.60 9.49
CA ILE A 74 -8.74 1.24 8.21
C ILE A 74 -9.47 2.56 8.50
N VAL A 75 -8.83 3.67 8.15
CA VAL A 75 -9.34 5.04 8.35
C VAL A 75 -9.82 5.66 7.03
N GLU A 76 -9.41 5.10 5.89
CA GLU A 76 -9.86 5.51 4.57
C GLU A 76 -9.84 4.30 3.62
N ASN A 77 -10.87 4.17 2.78
CA ASN A 77 -10.99 3.08 1.82
C ASN A 77 -11.74 3.55 0.58
N THR A 78 -11.00 4.01 -0.43
CA THR A 78 -11.50 4.36 -1.75
C THR A 78 -10.89 3.42 -2.80
N GLU A 79 -11.32 3.53 -4.05
CA GLU A 79 -10.70 2.80 -5.16
C GLU A 79 -9.27 3.27 -5.45
N GLU A 80 -8.95 4.51 -5.10
CA GLU A 80 -7.65 5.12 -5.39
C GLU A 80 -6.65 4.94 -4.25
N ARG A 81 -7.12 4.86 -2.99
CA ARG A 81 -6.26 4.61 -1.83
C ARG A 81 -6.99 3.92 -0.70
N LYS A 82 -6.25 3.15 0.09
CA LYS A 82 -6.70 2.54 1.34
C LYS A 82 -5.65 2.85 2.41
N ILE A 83 -6.08 3.40 3.54
CA ILE A 83 -5.18 3.86 4.61
C ILE A 83 -5.48 3.10 5.89
N GLY A 84 -4.46 2.45 6.42
CA GLY A 84 -4.45 1.80 7.73
C GLY A 84 -3.57 2.57 8.71
N THR A 85 -4.01 2.74 9.96
CA THR A 85 -3.23 3.37 11.04
C THR A 85 -3.13 2.47 12.25
N ASN A 86 -1.92 2.26 12.78
CA ASN A 86 -1.74 1.56 14.04
C ASN A 86 -2.02 2.52 15.21
N ILE A 87 -2.97 2.16 16.07
CA ILE A 87 -3.42 3.02 17.19
C ILE A 87 -2.43 3.09 18.36
N THR A 88 -1.39 2.24 18.33
CA THR A 88 -0.32 2.22 19.34
C THR A 88 0.95 2.93 18.88
N GLY A 89 0.88 3.74 17.81
CA GLY A 89 2.02 4.54 17.32
C GLY A 89 3.09 3.75 16.54
N LYS A 90 2.75 2.61 15.94
CA LYS A 90 3.69 1.82 15.10
C LYS A 90 3.72 2.21 13.62
N GLY A 91 3.03 3.27 13.24
CA GLY A 91 3.03 3.80 11.88
C GLY A 91 1.75 3.55 11.13
N HIS A 92 1.83 3.73 9.82
CA HIS A 92 0.69 3.68 8.92
C HIS A 92 0.99 2.85 7.68
N ILE A 93 -0.06 2.41 7.00
CA ILE A 93 -0.01 1.71 5.73
C ILE A 93 -0.85 2.48 4.74
N ILE A 94 -0.28 2.79 3.58
CA ILE A 94 -1.02 3.26 2.41
C ILE A 94 -0.97 2.14 1.38
N ILE A 95 -2.13 1.75 0.87
CA ILE A 95 -2.27 0.84 -0.26
C ILE A 95 -2.92 1.65 -1.39
N ALA A 96 -2.17 1.91 -2.46
CA ALA A 96 -2.65 2.57 -3.67
C ALA A 96 -2.84 1.52 -4.77
N PRO A 97 -4.09 1.16 -5.13
CA PRO A 97 -4.36 0.18 -6.19
C PRO A 97 -3.80 0.61 -7.55
N ILE A 98 -3.33 -0.37 -8.33
CA ILE A 98 -2.76 -0.20 -9.67
C ILE A 98 -3.54 -1.08 -10.67
N PRO A 99 -4.26 -0.49 -11.65
CA PRO A 99 -4.68 0.92 -11.68
C PRO A 99 -5.69 1.24 -10.55
N ILE A 100 -6.23 2.46 -10.53
CA ILE A 100 -7.30 2.84 -9.60
C ILE A 100 -8.45 1.81 -9.66
N GLY A 101 -8.83 1.26 -8.51
CA GLY A 101 -9.85 0.22 -8.38
C GLY A 101 -9.41 -1.18 -8.83
N GLY A 102 -8.15 -1.35 -9.23
CA GLY A 102 -7.55 -2.59 -9.69
C GLY A 102 -7.11 -3.54 -8.57
N THR A 103 -6.50 -4.66 -8.97
CA THR A 103 -6.07 -5.74 -8.08
C THR A 103 -4.58 -5.74 -7.76
N GLY A 104 -3.77 -5.05 -8.58
CA GLY A 104 -2.38 -4.73 -8.22
C GLY A 104 -2.33 -3.58 -7.23
N ALA A 105 -1.19 -3.37 -6.57
CA ALA A 105 -1.05 -2.28 -5.62
C ALA A 105 0.40 -1.87 -5.35
N LEU A 106 0.59 -0.58 -5.09
CA LEU A 106 1.72 -0.04 -4.36
C LEU A 106 1.36 0.01 -2.87
N VAL A 107 2.14 -0.68 -2.04
CA VAL A 107 1.96 -0.72 -0.59
C VAL A 107 3.13 0.00 0.06
N CYS A 108 2.85 1.02 0.87
CA CYS A 108 3.85 1.83 1.55
C CYS A 108 3.63 1.79 3.06
N TYR A 109 4.70 1.49 3.80
CA TYR A 109 4.77 1.71 5.24
C TYR A 109 5.28 3.12 5.53
N ILE A 110 4.52 3.87 6.33
CA ILE A 110 4.77 5.27 6.64
C ILE A 110 5.21 5.42 8.10
N ASN A 111 6.23 6.26 8.31
CA ASN A 111 6.79 6.60 9.61
C ASN A 111 5.69 7.07 10.60
N PRO A 112 5.61 6.49 11.82
CA PRO A 112 4.67 6.92 12.86
C PRO A 112 4.75 8.39 13.30
N GLN A 113 5.85 9.09 13.02
CA GLN A 113 5.98 10.51 13.36
C GLN A 113 5.29 11.46 12.36
N SER A 114 4.81 10.93 11.23
CA SER A 114 4.14 11.68 10.18
C SER A 114 2.67 11.28 10.06
N GLY A 115 1.82 12.18 9.56
CA GLY A 115 0.46 11.81 9.20
C GLY A 115 0.47 10.93 7.95
N PRO A 116 -0.39 9.90 7.84
CA PRO A 116 -0.44 9.07 6.64
C PRO A 116 -0.81 9.85 5.38
N ARG A 117 -1.50 10.99 5.52
CA ARG A 117 -1.90 11.81 4.38
C ARG A 117 -0.78 12.71 3.84
N ASP A 118 0.31 12.86 4.59
CA ASP A 118 1.44 13.71 4.19
C ASP A 118 2.19 13.09 2.99
N ALA A 119 2.31 11.75 2.99
CA ALA A 119 2.92 10.98 1.89
C ALA A 119 1.96 10.63 0.74
N LEU A 120 0.66 10.90 0.90
CA LEU A 120 -0.38 10.34 0.03
C LEU A 120 -0.23 10.79 -1.43
N PHE A 121 0.06 12.09 -1.65
CA PHE A 121 0.23 12.63 -2.99
C PHE A 121 1.32 11.89 -3.78
N ASN A 122 2.50 11.75 -3.18
CA ASN A 122 3.62 11.05 -3.82
C ASN A 122 3.30 9.57 -4.05
N VAL A 123 2.72 8.88 -3.06
CA VAL A 123 2.37 7.46 -3.21
C VAL A 123 1.38 7.23 -4.36
N GLN A 124 0.36 8.08 -4.51
CA GLN A 124 -0.62 7.96 -5.59
C GLN A 124 -0.02 8.24 -6.97
N GLU A 125 0.79 9.29 -7.10
CA GLU A 125 1.47 9.61 -8.36
C GLU A 125 2.43 8.50 -8.79
N PHE A 126 3.15 7.89 -7.83
CA PHE A 126 4.03 6.76 -8.11
C PHE A 126 3.27 5.47 -8.43
N ALA A 127 2.12 5.22 -7.81
CA ALA A 127 1.24 4.12 -8.21
C ALA A 127 0.78 4.24 -9.67
N ARG A 128 0.46 5.46 -10.13
CA ARG A 128 0.10 5.73 -11.53
C ARG A 128 1.24 5.46 -12.50
N LYS A 129 2.50 5.80 -12.14
CA LYS A 129 3.69 5.47 -12.95
C LYS A 129 3.88 3.96 -13.15
N LEU A 130 3.31 3.13 -12.27
CA LEU A 130 3.43 1.67 -12.30
C LEU A 130 2.34 0.98 -13.15
N GLU A 131 1.30 1.69 -13.60
CA GLU A 131 0.13 1.08 -14.30
C GLU A 131 0.48 0.26 -15.55
N SER A 132 1.50 0.69 -16.31
CA SER A 132 1.96 -0.01 -17.52
C SER A 132 2.99 -1.10 -17.23
N LEU A 133 3.39 -1.28 -15.98
CA LEU A 133 4.49 -2.16 -15.57
C LEU A 133 4.03 -3.32 -14.67
N VAL A 134 2.86 -3.21 -14.05
CA VAL A 134 2.31 -4.10 -13.02
C VAL A 134 0.98 -4.72 -13.47
#